data_AF-A0A934YRH3-F1
#
_entry.id   AF-A0A934YRH3-F1
#
_cell.length_a   1.000
_cell.length_b   1.000
_cell.length_c   1.000
_cell.angle_alpha   90.00
_cell.angle_beta   90.00
_cell.angle_gamma   90.00
#
_symmetry.space_group_name_H-M   'P 1'
#
loop_
_entity.id
_entity.type
_entity.pdbx_description
1 polymer ?
#
loop_
_entity_poly.entity_id
_entity_poly.type
_entity_poly.pdbx_seq_one_letter_code
_entity_poly.pdbx_strand_id
1 'polypeptide(L)'
;MTLNNYTAILTMITVSIGSFLNGTVKAQGVDACGAAITQSLPLGGSLTLTGDNTSATATGDWAPGSNFAGAPVLWHSFSISDCANVTVSFCGLSPAWGNVFGILSTDCPADNLVTFSNVSTTSCGDGNTVYTWNSLAPGTYKLPVVKDAAQGSVGAYSILLSSEACNLDFCNNAPAIPISVGETLTFTGDVTDATPTGDFVTTSPFAGAPVKWHAFTTESCTNITVSYCGTTAGWGTVFGILSTDCPADNTVNFSTTETCANGNVIYNWNELPMGTYYVPIVLDPGAGSVGPYSVTVNASNCFNDLCATITPGSLEVGSTLTFTGDNTNATAANDFVATSPFSGAPVVWHAVTTTQCSNITVAFCGQSPVFGNVFGFLSTTCPADQVTVFSTTSTCADGNIIYTYDAVPAGTYYIPVVLDPGQNSIGAYSIEVSATGCFNDFCDQVSPDELVLGETLVFNGDNTNATAANDWVPGSSFAGAPVLWHAFTTTVCLDVTVSYCGQDPVFSNVFGFFSRDCPAGDLVTFTSFSNTACGDGNYIYFWNDLEPGTYLMPVVLDPSVGQVGSYSVSVVGTSCDVGIYEEDPGPGASIRTLR
;
A
#
# COMPACT_ATOMS: atom_id res chain seq x y z
N MET A 1 54.94 -48.21 -40.34
CA MET A 1 55.39 -47.30 -41.41
C MET A 1 54.37 -47.47 -42.53
N THR A 2 53.21 -46.79 -42.52
CA THR A 2 52.95 -45.37 -42.84
C THR A 2 51.59 -44.95 -42.22
N LEU A 3 51.59 -43.96 -41.31
CA LEU A 3 51.00 -42.60 -41.42
C LEU A 3 49.52 -42.47 -41.85
N ASN A 4 48.69 -42.19 -40.83
CA ASN A 4 47.64 -41.17 -40.66
C ASN A 4 46.72 -40.76 -41.83
N ASN A 5 45.41 -40.72 -41.53
CA ASN A 5 44.52 -39.64 -41.96
C ASN A 5 43.37 -39.47 -40.94
N TYR A 6 43.48 -38.44 -40.11
CA TYR A 6 42.39 -37.87 -39.31
C TYR A 6 41.61 -36.88 -40.19
N THR A 7 40.31 -37.08 -40.32
CA THR A 7 39.40 -36.13 -40.98
C THR A 7 38.90 -35.14 -39.92
N ALA A 8 39.47 -33.94 -39.89
CA ALA A 8 38.94 -32.84 -39.09
C ALA A 8 37.79 -32.15 -39.86
N ILE A 9 36.61 -32.11 -39.26
CA ILE A 9 35.47 -31.33 -39.72
C ILE A 9 35.74 -29.87 -39.33
N LEU A 10 36.10 -29.05 -40.32
CA LEU A 10 36.27 -27.60 -40.17
C LEU A 10 34.93 -26.93 -40.49
N THR A 11 34.18 -26.57 -39.45
CA THR A 11 32.99 -25.72 -39.59
C THR A 11 33.43 -24.32 -40.01
N MET A 12 33.09 -23.91 -41.23
CA MET A 12 33.28 -22.54 -41.71
C MET A 12 32.47 -21.57 -40.85
N ILE A 13 33.15 -20.79 -40.00
CA ILE A 13 32.61 -19.54 -39.49
C ILE A 13 32.84 -18.50 -40.59
N THR A 14 31.78 -18.13 -41.31
CA THR A 14 31.77 -16.93 -42.14
C THR A 14 31.82 -15.70 -41.22
N VAL A 15 33.04 -15.23 -40.93
CA VAL A 15 33.25 -13.86 -40.44
C VAL A 15 33.03 -12.94 -41.63
N SER A 16 31.90 -12.23 -41.62
CA SER A 16 31.71 -11.10 -42.53
C SER A 16 32.66 -9.99 -42.10
N ILE A 17 33.84 -9.94 -42.72
CA ILE A 17 34.74 -8.80 -42.63
C ILE A 17 34.13 -7.71 -43.51
N GLY A 18 33.22 -6.95 -42.91
CA GLY A 18 32.74 -5.68 -43.48
C GLY A 18 33.93 -4.74 -43.65
N SER A 19 34.16 -4.35 -44.90
CA SER A 19 35.04 -3.29 -45.39
C SER A 19 35.34 -2.17 -44.36
N PHE A 20 36.60 -2.13 -43.90
CA PHE A 20 37.23 -0.93 -43.34
C PHE A 20 37.43 0.10 -44.48
N LEU A 21 36.36 0.82 -44.80
CA LEU A 21 36.47 2.12 -45.46
C LEU A 21 36.53 3.19 -44.37
N ASN A 22 37.49 4.09 -44.53
CA ASN A 22 37.86 5.21 -43.69
C ASN A 22 36.72 6.26 -43.65
N GLY A 23 35.55 5.88 -43.14
CA GLY A 23 34.42 6.75 -42.89
C GLY A 23 34.58 7.40 -41.53
N THR A 24 34.49 8.73 -41.49
CA THR A 24 34.37 9.50 -40.26
C THR A 24 33.29 8.84 -39.38
N VAL A 25 33.68 8.30 -38.22
CA VAL A 25 32.72 7.78 -37.23
C VAL A 25 31.86 8.98 -36.84
N LYS A 26 30.62 9.02 -37.32
CA LYS A 26 29.67 10.06 -36.89
C LYS A 26 29.46 9.88 -35.39
N ALA A 27 29.58 10.98 -34.64
CA ALA A 27 29.15 11.02 -33.25
C ALA A 27 27.72 10.46 -33.14
N GLN A 28 27.52 9.51 -32.23
CA GLN A 28 26.24 8.84 -32.03
C GLN A 28 25.32 9.62 -31.09
N GLY A 29 25.90 10.46 -30.22
CA GLY A 29 25.15 11.26 -29.26
C GLY A 29 24.57 12.53 -29.87
N VAL A 30 23.46 12.99 -29.30
CA VAL A 30 22.72 14.18 -29.74
C VAL A 30 22.39 15.09 -28.55
N ASP A 31 22.18 16.38 -28.82
CA ASP A 31 21.92 17.38 -27.79
C ASP A 31 20.56 17.17 -27.12
N ALA A 32 19.49 16.97 -27.90
CA ALA A 32 18.15 16.78 -27.34
C ALA A 32 17.89 15.31 -26.97
N CYS A 33 17.51 15.05 -25.71
CA CYS A 33 17.15 13.70 -25.21
C CYS A 33 16.24 12.92 -26.17
N GLY A 34 15.14 13.53 -26.61
CA GLY A 34 14.14 12.89 -27.47
C GLY A 34 14.64 12.54 -28.88
N ALA A 35 15.79 13.07 -29.29
CA ALA A 35 16.40 12.78 -30.59
C ALA A 35 17.40 11.61 -30.55
N ALA A 36 17.72 11.07 -29.36
CA ALA A 36 18.73 10.04 -29.22
C ALA A 36 18.28 8.72 -29.86
N ILE A 37 19.08 8.23 -30.82
CA ILE A 37 18.81 7.00 -31.57
C ILE A 37 19.09 5.79 -30.69
N THR A 38 18.08 4.94 -30.50
CA THR A 38 18.18 3.73 -29.68
C THR A 38 19.03 2.65 -30.37
N GLN A 39 20.05 2.17 -29.66
CA GLN A 39 20.88 1.04 -30.08
C GLN A 39 20.57 -0.20 -29.22
N SER A 40 20.35 -1.37 -29.84
CA SER A 40 20.15 -2.59 -29.05
C SER A 40 21.47 -3.03 -28.41
N LEU A 41 21.47 -3.19 -27.09
CA LEU A 41 22.56 -3.79 -26.31
C LEU A 41 22.23 -5.28 -26.13
N PRO A 42 22.89 -6.20 -26.85
CA PRO A 42 22.63 -7.63 -26.71
C PRO A 42 23.00 -8.11 -25.32
N LEU A 43 22.21 -9.04 -24.77
CA LEU A 43 22.50 -9.69 -23.49
C LEU A 43 23.85 -10.43 -23.54
N GLY A 44 24.74 -10.18 -22.58
CA GLY A 44 26.11 -10.72 -22.59
C GLY A 44 27.05 -10.03 -23.60
N GLY A 45 26.56 -9.00 -24.29
CA GLY A 45 27.29 -8.25 -25.30
C GLY A 45 27.76 -6.87 -24.82
N SER A 46 28.33 -6.09 -25.75
CA SER A 46 28.80 -4.74 -25.48
C SER A 46 28.58 -3.80 -26.66
N LEU A 47 28.41 -2.50 -26.37
CA LEU A 47 28.34 -1.41 -27.33
C LEU A 47 29.41 -0.36 -27.00
N THR A 48 30.03 0.21 -28.03
CA THR A 48 30.89 1.40 -27.87
C THR A 48 30.14 2.63 -28.33
N LEU A 49 29.89 3.54 -27.39
CA LEU A 49 29.24 4.82 -27.63
C LEU A 49 30.30 5.90 -27.83
N THR A 50 30.30 6.54 -29.00
CA THR A 50 31.26 7.61 -29.32
C THR A 50 30.53 8.93 -29.54
N GLY A 51 31.10 10.02 -29.04
CA GLY A 51 30.53 11.37 -29.22
C GLY A 51 31.50 12.48 -28.85
N ASP A 52 31.00 13.72 -28.89
CA ASP A 52 31.70 14.92 -28.40
C ASP A 52 30.67 15.83 -27.72
N ASN A 53 30.78 16.01 -26.41
CA ASN A 53 29.82 16.80 -25.62
C ASN A 53 30.13 18.30 -25.66
N THR A 54 31.12 18.78 -26.43
CA THR A 54 31.54 20.19 -26.44
C THR A 54 30.40 21.15 -26.80
N SER A 55 29.48 20.73 -27.66
CA SER A 55 28.30 21.52 -28.06
C SER A 55 27.06 21.28 -27.21
N ALA A 56 27.15 20.46 -26.16
CA ALA A 56 26.00 20.14 -25.31
C ALA A 56 25.40 21.42 -24.69
N THR A 57 24.09 21.55 -24.78
CA THR A 57 23.25 22.54 -24.12
C THR A 57 22.36 21.86 -23.09
N ALA A 58 21.55 22.62 -22.35
CA ALA A 58 20.59 22.07 -21.37
C ALA A 58 19.14 22.08 -21.91
N THR A 59 18.95 22.41 -23.19
CA THR A 59 17.63 22.72 -23.75
C THR A 59 16.89 21.45 -24.14
N GLY A 60 15.81 21.14 -23.44
CA GLY A 60 14.98 19.96 -23.73
C GLY A 60 15.52 18.64 -23.17
N ASP A 61 16.49 18.72 -22.26
CA ASP A 61 17.12 17.55 -21.65
C ASP A 61 16.38 17.03 -20.44
N TRP A 62 16.03 17.94 -19.53
CA TRP A 62 15.45 17.61 -18.22
C TRP A 62 14.05 18.21 -18.10
N ALA A 63 13.16 17.49 -17.43
CA ALA A 63 11.84 18.03 -17.11
C ALA A 63 11.94 19.26 -16.18
N PRO A 64 11.00 20.22 -16.27
CA PRO A 64 10.95 21.36 -15.37
C PRO A 64 10.88 20.92 -13.90
N GLY A 65 11.80 21.43 -13.07
CA GLY A 65 11.88 21.09 -11.64
C GLY A 65 12.87 19.96 -11.31
N SER A 66 13.46 19.30 -12.32
CA SER A 66 14.51 18.29 -12.09
C SER A 66 15.73 18.88 -11.37
N ASN A 67 16.36 18.08 -10.50
CA ASN A 67 17.62 18.42 -9.84
C ASN A 67 18.79 18.62 -10.82
N PHE A 68 18.65 18.13 -12.05
CA PHE A 68 19.63 18.28 -13.12
C PHE A 68 19.25 19.40 -14.11
N ALA A 69 18.18 20.15 -13.83
CA ALA A 69 17.75 21.25 -14.68
C ALA A 69 18.91 22.26 -14.88
N GLY A 70 19.25 22.49 -16.15
CA GLY A 70 20.36 23.37 -16.53
C GLY A 70 21.72 22.68 -16.73
N ALA A 71 21.85 21.39 -16.43
CA ALA A 71 23.06 20.63 -16.73
C ALA A 71 23.15 20.32 -18.23
N PRO A 72 24.19 20.77 -18.95
CA PRO A 72 24.32 20.49 -20.36
C PRO A 72 24.80 19.06 -20.61
N VAL A 73 24.07 18.30 -21.43
CA VAL A 73 24.34 16.87 -21.65
C VAL A 73 24.23 16.50 -23.13
N LEU A 74 25.01 15.49 -23.54
CA LEU A 74 24.79 14.79 -24.80
C LEU A 74 24.17 13.42 -24.52
N TRP A 75 23.12 13.05 -25.22
CA TRP A 75 22.38 11.82 -24.95
C TRP A 75 22.74 10.68 -25.89
N HIS A 76 22.91 9.49 -25.31
CA HIS A 76 22.82 8.21 -26.02
C HIS A 76 21.57 7.46 -25.59
N SER A 77 21.11 6.54 -26.43
CA SER A 77 20.01 5.65 -26.10
C SER A 77 20.36 4.21 -26.42
N PHE A 78 20.00 3.31 -25.52
CA PHE A 78 20.11 1.87 -25.74
C PHE A 78 18.87 1.13 -25.26
N SER A 79 18.67 -0.08 -25.77
CA SER A 79 17.62 -0.98 -25.28
C SER A 79 18.17 -2.35 -24.92
N ILE A 80 17.58 -2.97 -23.90
CA ILE A 80 17.81 -4.36 -23.49
C ILE A 80 16.48 -5.12 -23.63
N SER A 81 16.55 -6.36 -24.15
CA SER A 81 15.36 -7.21 -24.39
C SER A 81 14.94 -8.01 -23.18
N ASP A 82 15.85 -8.22 -22.24
CA ASP A 82 15.72 -9.09 -21.08
C ASP A 82 16.32 -8.39 -19.86
N CYS A 83 16.04 -8.91 -18.66
CA CYS A 83 16.65 -8.39 -17.45
C CYS A 83 18.19 -8.47 -17.57
N ALA A 84 18.86 -7.34 -17.34
CA ALA A 84 20.31 -7.29 -17.40
C ALA A 84 20.96 -6.45 -16.29
N ASN A 85 22.13 -6.89 -15.84
CA ASN A 85 23.11 -6.03 -15.19
C ASN A 85 23.83 -5.23 -16.27
N VAL A 86 23.69 -3.91 -16.28
CA VAL A 86 24.32 -3.04 -17.27
C VAL A 86 25.49 -2.30 -16.65
N THR A 87 26.65 -2.37 -17.29
CA THR A 87 27.85 -1.64 -16.89
C THR A 87 28.15 -0.54 -17.92
N VAL A 88 28.39 0.66 -17.43
CA VAL A 88 28.84 1.82 -18.21
C VAL A 88 30.24 2.17 -17.77
N SER A 89 31.20 2.01 -18.68
CA SER A 89 32.62 2.24 -18.42
C SER A 89 33.12 3.46 -19.18
N PHE A 90 33.61 4.45 -18.42
CA PHE A 90 34.29 5.64 -18.94
C PHE A 90 35.82 5.44 -19.01
N CYS A 91 36.31 4.20 -18.94
CA CYS A 91 37.74 3.92 -19.00
C CYS A 91 38.33 4.35 -20.35
N GLY A 92 39.58 4.83 -20.33
CA GLY A 92 40.34 5.25 -21.51
C GLY A 92 40.16 6.72 -21.91
N LEU A 93 39.34 7.50 -21.19
CA LEU A 93 39.23 8.95 -21.43
C LEU A 93 40.49 9.66 -20.92
N SER A 94 41.06 10.52 -21.76
CA SER A 94 42.30 11.24 -21.48
C SER A 94 42.18 12.73 -21.86
N PRO A 95 42.37 13.68 -20.92
CA PRO A 95 42.58 13.44 -19.49
C PRO A 95 41.36 12.74 -18.85
N ALA A 96 41.56 12.12 -17.69
CA ALA A 96 40.45 11.50 -16.96
C ALA A 96 39.38 12.54 -16.61
N TRP A 97 38.12 12.15 -16.77
CA TRP A 97 36.98 13.04 -16.53
C TRP A 97 36.65 13.07 -15.04
N GLY A 98 36.70 14.28 -14.43
CA GLY A 98 36.44 14.48 -13.01
C GLY A 98 34.95 14.47 -12.63
N ASN A 99 34.04 14.55 -13.61
CA ASN A 99 32.59 14.51 -13.39
C ASN A 99 31.89 13.72 -14.49
N VAL A 100 31.17 12.68 -14.10
CA VAL A 100 30.32 11.86 -14.98
C VAL A 100 29.03 11.53 -14.25
N PHE A 101 27.96 11.31 -15.00
CA PHE A 101 26.66 10.96 -14.44
C PHE A 101 26.52 9.45 -14.26
N GLY A 102 26.11 9.05 -13.06
CA GLY A 102 25.70 7.68 -12.72
C GLY A 102 24.18 7.49 -12.82
N ILE A 103 23.53 8.17 -13.76
CA ILE A 103 22.08 8.07 -13.95
C ILE A 103 21.76 7.63 -15.36
N LEU A 104 20.67 6.88 -15.49
CA LEU A 104 19.95 6.66 -16.74
C LEU A 104 18.59 7.34 -16.64
N SER A 105 17.91 7.51 -17.77
CA SER A 105 16.50 7.92 -17.82
C SER A 105 15.70 7.00 -18.74
N THR A 106 14.42 6.80 -18.44
CA THR A 106 13.50 6.01 -19.28
C THR A 106 12.56 6.89 -20.13
N ASP A 107 12.68 8.21 -20.03
CA ASP A 107 11.81 9.20 -20.67
C ASP A 107 12.58 10.41 -21.23
N CYS A 108 11.87 11.27 -21.96
CA CYS A 108 12.42 12.54 -22.47
C CYS A 108 11.29 13.60 -22.56
N PRO A 109 11.48 14.84 -22.09
CA PRO A 109 12.61 15.29 -21.25
C PRO A 109 12.77 14.41 -20.01
N ALA A 110 14.00 14.17 -19.60
CA ALA A 110 14.32 13.20 -18.56
C ALA A 110 13.73 13.65 -17.22
N ASP A 111 12.88 12.80 -16.66
CA ASP A 111 12.22 12.99 -15.37
C ASP A 111 12.30 11.70 -14.54
N ASN A 112 12.01 10.56 -15.16
CA ASN A 112 12.16 9.25 -14.55
C ASN A 112 13.61 8.77 -14.64
N LEU A 113 14.34 8.90 -13.53
CA LEU A 113 15.77 8.61 -13.43
C LEU A 113 16.04 7.29 -12.73
N VAL A 114 16.94 6.50 -13.30
CA VAL A 114 17.43 5.25 -12.73
C VAL A 114 18.87 5.41 -12.28
N THR A 115 19.11 5.34 -10.97
CA THR A 115 20.44 5.49 -10.38
C THR A 115 21.24 4.19 -10.40
N PHE A 116 22.56 4.32 -10.48
CA PHE A 116 23.47 3.18 -10.44
C PHE A 116 23.37 2.41 -9.11
N SER A 117 23.61 1.09 -9.17
CA SER A 117 23.70 0.23 -7.99
C SER A 117 25.10 0.22 -7.39
N ASN A 118 26.13 0.24 -8.25
CA ASN A 118 27.53 0.23 -7.85
C ASN A 118 28.39 1.20 -8.67
N VAL A 119 29.42 1.76 -8.05
CA VAL A 119 30.40 2.62 -8.70
C VAL A 119 31.82 2.18 -8.34
N SER A 120 32.72 2.24 -9.32
CA SER A 120 34.14 1.98 -9.13
C SER A 120 34.96 3.05 -9.84
N THR A 121 35.83 3.73 -9.09
CA THR A 121 36.79 4.73 -9.59
C THR A 121 38.20 4.16 -9.75
N THR A 122 38.39 2.88 -9.46
CA THR A 122 39.70 2.21 -9.49
C THR A 122 39.81 1.14 -10.57
N SER A 123 38.67 0.59 -11.04
CA SER A 123 38.62 -0.47 -12.04
C SER A 123 39.25 -0.08 -13.39
N CYS A 124 39.22 1.19 -13.76
CA CYS A 124 39.86 1.66 -15.00
C CYS A 124 41.38 1.78 -14.90
N GLY A 125 41.94 1.97 -13.70
CA GLY A 125 43.37 2.23 -13.48
C GLY A 125 43.89 3.59 -13.98
N ASP A 126 43.07 4.37 -14.69
CA ASP A 126 43.41 5.67 -15.28
C ASP A 126 42.71 6.86 -14.59
N GLY A 127 41.93 6.59 -13.54
CA GLY A 127 41.17 7.58 -12.78
C GLY A 127 39.74 7.82 -13.27
N ASN A 128 39.30 7.18 -14.35
CA ASN A 128 37.91 7.24 -14.81
C ASN A 128 37.00 6.28 -14.03
N THR A 129 35.69 6.50 -14.16
CA THR A 129 34.65 5.80 -13.40
C THR A 129 33.96 4.70 -14.21
N VAL A 130 33.55 3.64 -13.51
CA VAL A 130 32.64 2.61 -14.01
C VAL A 130 31.40 2.58 -13.13
N TYR A 131 30.22 2.64 -13.74
CA TYR A 131 28.93 2.47 -13.06
C TYR A 131 28.30 1.16 -13.46
N THR A 132 27.59 0.51 -12.53
CA THR A 132 26.81 -0.71 -12.79
C THR A 132 25.40 -0.53 -12.24
N TRP A 133 24.41 -0.85 -13.06
CA TRP A 133 23.01 -0.97 -12.71
C TRP A 133 22.68 -2.45 -12.65
N ASN A 134 22.32 -2.94 -11.47
CA ASN A 134 21.93 -4.32 -11.27
C ASN A 134 20.44 -4.47 -11.60
N SER A 135 20.08 -5.59 -12.21
CA SER A 135 18.68 -5.96 -12.44
C SER A 135 17.84 -4.92 -13.19
N LEU A 136 18.38 -4.29 -14.23
CA LEU A 136 17.56 -3.42 -15.08
C LEU A 136 16.50 -4.24 -15.81
N ALA A 137 15.26 -3.78 -15.74
CA ALA A 137 14.14 -4.36 -16.48
C ALA A 137 14.35 -4.22 -18.00
N PRO A 138 13.77 -5.10 -18.82
CA PRO A 138 13.68 -4.90 -20.27
C PRO A 138 13.12 -3.51 -20.60
N GLY A 139 13.72 -2.81 -21.55
CA GLY A 139 13.31 -1.44 -21.83
C GLY A 139 14.30 -0.63 -22.64
N THR A 140 13.97 0.64 -22.83
CA THR A 140 14.83 1.65 -23.46
C THR A 140 15.33 2.62 -22.42
N TYR A 141 16.64 2.82 -22.38
CA TYR A 141 17.33 3.69 -21.44
C TYR A 141 18.09 4.78 -22.21
N LYS A 142 18.20 5.95 -21.58
CA LYS A 142 18.93 7.13 -22.05
C LYS A 142 20.11 7.36 -21.13
N LEU A 143 21.31 7.44 -21.69
CA LEU A 143 22.55 7.73 -20.96
C LEU A 143 22.95 9.19 -21.23
N PRO A 144 22.87 10.09 -20.23
CA PRO A 144 23.38 11.45 -20.34
C PRO A 144 24.91 11.49 -20.17
N VAL A 145 25.59 12.19 -21.07
CA VAL A 145 27.03 12.48 -21.00
C VAL A 145 27.21 13.96 -20.74
N VAL A 146 27.44 14.31 -19.46
CA VAL A 146 27.53 15.70 -18.99
C VAL A 146 28.73 16.44 -19.58
N LYS A 147 28.53 17.70 -19.93
CA LYS A 147 29.58 18.66 -20.22
C LYS A 147 29.88 19.47 -18.97
N ASP A 148 31.01 19.18 -18.32
CA ASP A 148 31.50 19.94 -17.16
C ASP A 148 32.95 20.37 -17.39
N ALA A 149 33.11 21.60 -17.90
CA ALA A 149 34.42 22.17 -18.17
C ALA A 149 35.24 22.42 -16.89
N ALA A 150 34.60 22.62 -15.74
CA ALA A 150 35.30 22.88 -14.49
C ALA A 150 35.99 21.61 -13.96
N GLN A 151 35.43 20.43 -14.26
CA GLN A 151 35.96 19.12 -13.90
C GLN A 151 36.61 18.39 -15.09
N GLY A 152 36.94 19.11 -16.16
CA GLY A 152 37.61 18.55 -17.34
C GLY A 152 36.80 17.52 -18.15
N SER A 153 35.49 17.43 -17.91
CA SER A 153 34.59 16.46 -18.53
C SER A 153 33.97 17.04 -19.79
N VAL A 154 34.83 17.34 -20.77
CA VAL A 154 34.47 18.01 -22.02
C VAL A 154 35.33 17.50 -23.18
N GLY A 155 34.72 17.30 -24.34
CA GLY A 155 35.39 16.90 -25.58
C GLY A 155 34.90 15.57 -26.12
N ALA A 156 35.67 15.03 -27.06
CA ALA A 156 35.42 13.72 -27.65
C ALA A 156 35.58 12.59 -26.62
N TYR A 157 34.73 11.58 -26.70
CA TYR A 157 34.72 10.44 -25.79
C TYR A 157 34.38 9.13 -26.49
N SER A 158 34.74 8.03 -25.81
CA SER A 158 34.37 6.66 -26.15
C SER A 158 34.00 5.95 -24.85
N ILE A 159 32.74 5.55 -24.72
CA ILE A 159 32.18 4.89 -23.53
C ILE A 159 31.83 3.45 -23.90
N LEU A 160 32.20 2.49 -23.07
CA LEU A 160 31.84 1.09 -23.25
C LEU A 160 30.61 0.76 -22.40
N LEU A 161 29.53 0.35 -23.06
CA LEU A 161 28.40 -0.33 -22.42
C LEU A 161 28.59 -1.84 -22.53
N SER A 162 28.34 -2.57 -21.46
CA SER A 162 28.20 -4.03 -21.49
C SER A 162 26.99 -4.47 -20.69
N SER A 163 26.42 -5.61 -21.05
CA SER A 163 25.34 -6.23 -20.29
C SER A 163 25.69 -7.66 -19.91
N GLU A 164 25.13 -8.10 -18.79
CA GLU A 164 25.13 -9.49 -18.33
C GLU A 164 23.72 -9.87 -17.91
N ALA A 165 23.31 -11.12 -18.10
CA ALA A 165 21.99 -11.58 -17.67
C ALA A 165 21.81 -11.44 -16.16
N CYS A 166 20.60 -11.08 -15.73
CA CYS A 166 20.27 -11.08 -14.30
C CYS A 166 20.37 -12.47 -13.70
N ASN A 167 20.84 -12.54 -12.46
CA ASN A 167 20.69 -13.74 -11.66
C ASN A 167 19.31 -13.77 -10.99
N LEU A 168 18.34 -14.41 -11.63
CA LEU A 168 16.96 -14.53 -11.14
C LEU A 168 16.76 -15.63 -10.10
N ASP A 169 17.83 -16.19 -9.53
CA ASP A 169 17.80 -17.24 -8.50
C ASP A 169 17.43 -16.74 -7.10
N PHE A 170 17.15 -15.44 -6.96
CA PHE A 170 16.71 -14.82 -5.72
C PHE A 170 15.61 -13.81 -6.04
N CYS A 171 14.50 -13.83 -5.31
CA CYS A 171 13.39 -12.90 -5.53
C CYS A 171 13.81 -11.42 -5.43
N ASN A 172 14.79 -11.09 -4.59
CA ASN A 172 15.33 -9.73 -4.46
C ASN A 172 16.05 -9.22 -5.72
N ASN A 173 16.43 -10.12 -6.62
CA ASN A 173 17.06 -9.77 -7.89
C ASN A 173 16.06 -9.64 -9.04
N ALA A 174 14.80 -10.05 -8.83
CA ALA A 174 13.76 -9.96 -9.85
C ALA A 174 13.27 -8.50 -9.94
N PRO A 175 13.42 -7.83 -11.10
CA PRO A 175 12.89 -6.48 -11.26
C PRO A 175 11.37 -6.52 -11.25
N ALA A 176 10.75 -5.67 -10.42
CA ALA A 176 9.31 -5.49 -10.42
C ALA A 176 8.89 -4.60 -11.59
N ILE A 177 8.19 -5.20 -12.56
CA ILE A 177 7.70 -4.48 -13.75
C ILE A 177 6.27 -3.99 -13.49
N PRO A 178 5.97 -2.68 -13.58
CA PRO A 178 4.61 -2.19 -13.47
C PRO A 178 3.71 -2.83 -14.55
N ILE A 179 2.49 -3.21 -14.17
CA ILE A 179 1.46 -3.71 -15.08
C ILE A 179 0.14 -2.99 -14.81
N SER A 180 -0.41 -2.36 -15.85
CA SER A 180 -1.70 -1.68 -15.82
C SER A 180 -2.83 -2.62 -16.26
N VAL A 181 -4.06 -2.34 -15.84
CA VAL A 181 -5.23 -3.08 -16.32
C VAL A 181 -5.30 -3.08 -17.85
N GLY A 182 -5.49 -4.26 -18.44
CA GLY A 182 -5.53 -4.47 -19.89
C GLY A 182 -4.16 -4.74 -20.51
N GLU A 183 -3.06 -4.63 -19.75
CA GLU A 183 -1.72 -4.96 -20.23
C GLU A 183 -1.38 -6.44 -20.03
N THR A 184 -0.41 -6.89 -20.84
CA THR A 184 0.18 -8.22 -20.76
C THR A 184 1.69 -8.09 -20.64
N LEU A 185 2.27 -8.63 -19.57
CA LEU A 185 3.71 -8.87 -19.46
C LEU A 185 4.04 -10.26 -20.00
N THR A 186 5.23 -10.40 -20.60
CA THR A 186 5.79 -11.68 -21.01
C THR A 186 7.15 -11.86 -20.36
N PHE A 187 7.27 -12.88 -19.53
CA PHE A 187 8.52 -13.31 -18.93
C PHE A 187 9.08 -14.49 -19.72
N THR A 188 10.37 -14.42 -20.07
CA THR A 188 11.10 -15.53 -20.68
C THR A 188 12.38 -15.79 -19.91
N GLY A 189 12.95 -16.98 -20.08
CA GLY A 189 14.22 -17.37 -19.47
C GLY A 189 14.43 -18.87 -19.51
N ASP A 190 15.36 -19.36 -18.70
CA ASP A 190 15.68 -20.78 -18.55
C ASP A 190 15.81 -21.11 -17.06
N VAL A 191 15.12 -22.17 -16.61
CA VAL A 191 15.07 -22.56 -15.19
C VAL A 191 16.14 -23.59 -14.83
N THR A 192 16.96 -24.04 -15.77
CA THR A 192 17.89 -25.19 -15.62
C THR A 192 18.94 -25.00 -14.53
N ASP A 193 19.33 -23.76 -14.24
CA ASP A 193 20.32 -23.42 -13.21
C ASP A 193 19.70 -22.88 -11.92
N ALA A 194 18.40 -23.10 -11.71
CA ALA A 194 17.73 -22.70 -10.47
C ALA A 194 18.29 -23.46 -9.26
N THR A 195 18.51 -22.76 -8.15
CA THR A 195 18.94 -23.34 -6.87
C THR A 195 17.95 -22.99 -5.77
N PRO A 196 17.73 -23.85 -4.76
CA PRO A 196 16.70 -23.61 -3.74
C PRO A 196 17.13 -22.62 -2.64
N THR A 197 18.28 -21.96 -2.79
CA THR A 197 18.93 -21.25 -1.69
C THR A 197 18.32 -19.87 -1.55
N GLY A 198 17.60 -19.61 -0.46
CA GLY A 198 17.08 -18.27 -0.15
C GLY A 198 15.79 -17.90 -0.90
N ASP A 199 15.17 -18.87 -1.59
CA ASP A 199 13.90 -18.68 -2.29
C ASP A 199 12.72 -18.57 -1.33
N PHE A 200 12.57 -19.57 -0.46
CA PHE A 200 11.47 -19.69 0.50
C PHE A 200 12.03 -19.78 1.93
N VAL A 201 11.31 -19.26 2.91
CA VAL A 201 11.68 -19.46 4.32
C VAL A 201 11.58 -20.93 4.71
N THR A 202 12.32 -21.36 5.73
CA THR A 202 12.42 -22.79 6.11
C THR A 202 11.10 -23.40 6.60
N THR A 203 10.13 -22.57 6.98
CA THR A 203 8.78 -22.97 7.42
C THR A 203 7.79 -23.09 6.27
N SER A 204 8.15 -22.63 5.07
CA SER A 204 7.28 -22.66 3.90
C SER A 204 7.05 -24.09 3.40
N PRO A 205 5.85 -24.44 2.91
CA PRO A 205 5.60 -25.72 2.25
C PRO A 205 6.40 -25.88 0.93
N PHE A 206 6.94 -24.79 0.39
CA PHE A 206 7.79 -24.77 -0.80
C PHE A 206 9.30 -24.74 -0.46
N ALA A 207 9.67 -24.84 0.82
CA ALA A 207 11.06 -24.85 1.25
C ALA A 207 11.86 -25.94 0.54
N GLY A 208 12.98 -25.55 -0.08
CA GLY A 208 13.83 -26.47 -0.84
C GLY A 208 13.48 -26.62 -2.32
N ALA A 209 12.44 -25.96 -2.82
CA ALA A 209 12.15 -25.90 -4.25
C ALA A 209 13.09 -24.91 -4.96
N PRO A 210 13.84 -25.33 -6.00
CA PRO A 210 14.64 -24.42 -6.80
C PRO A 210 13.74 -23.63 -7.76
N VAL A 211 13.80 -22.30 -7.71
CA VAL A 211 12.98 -21.46 -8.60
C VAL A 211 13.78 -20.31 -9.23
N LYS A 212 13.28 -19.80 -10.36
CA LYS A 212 13.62 -18.46 -10.87
C LYS A 212 12.47 -17.52 -10.59
N TRP A 213 12.78 -16.27 -10.27
CA TRP A 213 11.80 -15.27 -9.90
C TRP A 213 11.60 -14.22 -10.99
N HIS A 214 10.34 -13.88 -11.25
CA HIS A 214 9.93 -12.63 -11.91
C HIS A 214 9.08 -11.81 -10.94
N ALA A 215 8.91 -10.52 -11.20
CA ALA A 215 8.06 -9.69 -10.37
C ALA A 215 7.26 -8.68 -11.21
N PHE A 216 6.08 -8.33 -10.73
CA PHE A 216 5.27 -7.24 -11.27
C PHE A 216 4.67 -6.40 -10.15
N THR A 217 4.29 -5.15 -10.46
CA THR A 217 3.63 -4.25 -9.51
C THR A 217 2.30 -3.77 -10.09
N THR A 218 1.26 -3.78 -9.27
CA THR A 218 -0.07 -3.22 -9.59
C THR A 218 -0.30 -1.92 -8.81
N GLU A 219 -0.95 -0.95 -9.43
CA GLU A 219 -1.27 0.36 -8.82
C GLU A 219 -2.70 0.45 -8.26
N SER A 220 -3.50 -0.58 -8.51
CA SER A 220 -4.89 -0.69 -8.09
C SER A 220 -5.25 -2.15 -7.81
N CYS A 221 -6.44 -2.38 -7.26
CA CYS A 221 -7.01 -3.72 -7.23
C CYS A 221 -6.99 -4.29 -8.65
N THR A 222 -6.37 -5.47 -8.83
CA THR A 222 -6.24 -6.11 -10.14
C THR A 222 -6.52 -7.61 -10.07
N ASN A 223 -7.31 -8.12 -11.01
CA ASN A 223 -7.39 -9.56 -11.29
C ASN A 223 -6.19 -9.94 -12.17
N ILE A 224 -5.37 -10.89 -11.72
CA ILE A 224 -4.17 -11.33 -12.42
C ILE A 224 -4.35 -12.74 -12.98
N THR A 225 -4.01 -12.92 -14.25
CA THR A 225 -3.91 -14.24 -14.90
C THR A 225 -2.45 -14.52 -15.26
N VAL A 226 -1.87 -15.56 -14.65
CA VAL A 226 -0.54 -16.08 -15.03
C VAL A 226 -0.72 -17.32 -15.92
N SER A 227 -0.22 -17.25 -17.15
CA SER A 227 -0.37 -18.31 -18.15
C SER A 227 0.98 -18.88 -18.57
N TYR A 228 1.13 -20.20 -18.38
CA TYR A 228 2.29 -20.96 -18.84
C TYR A 228 2.12 -21.48 -20.28
N CYS A 229 1.06 -21.07 -20.99
CA CYS A 229 0.75 -21.61 -22.32
C CYS A 229 1.84 -21.31 -23.37
N GLY A 230 2.66 -20.27 -23.19
CA GLY A 230 3.78 -19.94 -24.09
C GLY A 230 4.97 -20.89 -23.98
N THR A 231 5.08 -21.63 -22.88
CA THR A 231 6.16 -22.58 -22.65
C THR A 231 5.96 -23.83 -23.51
N THR A 232 7.00 -24.25 -24.25
CA THR A 232 6.90 -25.39 -25.17
C THR A 232 7.52 -26.66 -24.61
N ALA A 233 6.78 -27.75 -24.82
CA ALA A 233 6.51 -28.86 -23.89
C ALA A 233 5.65 -28.46 -22.68
N GLY A 234 4.61 -29.25 -22.41
CA GLY A 234 3.78 -29.10 -21.20
C GLY A 234 4.59 -29.51 -19.98
N TRP A 235 4.73 -28.61 -19.02
CA TRP A 235 5.41 -28.84 -17.75
C TRP A 235 4.45 -29.54 -16.80
N GLY A 236 4.89 -30.66 -16.20
CA GLY A 236 4.07 -31.44 -15.28
C GLY A 236 3.91 -30.82 -13.90
N THR A 237 4.75 -29.83 -13.55
CA THR A 237 4.66 -29.09 -12.29
C THR A 237 4.98 -27.62 -12.50
N VAL A 238 4.05 -26.76 -12.08
CA VAL A 238 4.19 -25.30 -12.05
C VAL A 238 3.54 -24.79 -10.77
N PHE A 239 4.02 -23.67 -10.24
CA PHE A 239 3.48 -23.11 -9.00
C PHE A 239 2.27 -22.21 -9.27
N GLY A 240 1.19 -22.47 -8.54
CA GLY A 240 -0.02 -21.65 -8.47
C GLY A 240 0.05 -20.63 -7.32
N ILE A 241 1.23 -20.12 -7.00
CA ILE A 241 1.41 -19.13 -5.95
C ILE A 241 2.03 -17.86 -6.51
N LEU A 242 1.70 -16.75 -5.89
CA LEU A 242 2.49 -15.52 -5.90
C LEU A 242 3.09 -15.32 -4.51
N SER A 243 4.20 -14.59 -4.39
CA SER A 243 4.71 -14.11 -3.10
C SER A 243 4.59 -12.59 -3.02
N THR A 244 4.35 -12.03 -1.84
CA THR A 244 4.42 -10.58 -1.60
C THR A 244 5.71 -10.14 -0.93
N ASP A 245 6.56 -11.09 -0.56
CA ASP A 245 7.83 -10.84 0.14
C ASP A 245 8.97 -11.74 -0.36
N CYS A 246 10.18 -11.42 0.12
CA CYS A 246 11.42 -12.12 -0.22
C CYS A 246 12.37 -12.17 1.01
N PRO A 247 12.89 -13.36 1.41
CA PRO A 247 12.52 -14.69 0.95
C PRO A 247 11.02 -14.94 1.10
N ALA A 248 10.43 -15.74 0.21
CA ALA A 248 9.00 -15.94 0.18
C ALA A 248 8.51 -16.65 1.45
N ASP A 249 7.73 -15.93 2.25
CA ASP A 249 7.01 -16.42 3.44
C ASP A 249 5.52 -16.18 3.26
N ASN A 250 5.13 -14.99 2.78
CA ASN A 250 3.75 -14.65 2.52
C ASN A 250 3.34 -14.97 1.07
N THR A 251 2.71 -16.13 0.89
CA THR A 251 2.22 -16.58 -0.42
C THR A 251 0.73 -16.33 -0.62
N VAL A 252 0.36 -15.86 -1.81
CA VAL A 252 -1.02 -15.71 -2.27
C VAL A 252 -1.37 -16.86 -3.22
N ASN A 253 -2.34 -17.68 -2.84
CA ASN A 253 -2.80 -18.81 -3.67
C ASN A 253 -3.73 -18.34 -4.79
N PHE A 254 -3.68 -19.04 -5.92
CA PHE A 254 -4.60 -18.85 -7.03
C PHE A 254 -6.07 -19.11 -6.63
N SER A 255 -7.00 -18.40 -7.28
CA SER A 255 -8.45 -18.54 -7.11
C SER A 255 -9.02 -19.64 -8.02
N THR A 256 -8.64 -19.64 -9.30
CA THR A 256 -9.09 -20.64 -10.29
C THR A 256 -7.97 -21.04 -11.23
N THR A 257 -8.14 -22.17 -11.92
CA THR A 257 -7.14 -22.70 -12.85
C THR A 257 -7.79 -23.28 -14.10
N GLU A 258 -7.08 -23.17 -15.22
CA GLU A 258 -7.45 -23.74 -16.52
C GLU A 258 -6.26 -24.46 -17.16
N THR A 259 -6.52 -25.32 -18.14
CA THR A 259 -5.47 -26.07 -18.85
C THR A 259 -5.32 -25.57 -20.27
N CYS A 260 -4.09 -25.25 -20.65
CA CYS A 260 -3.69 -24.89 -22.01
C CYS A 260 -3.80 -26.10 -22.96
N ALA A 261 -3.92 -25.83 -24.26
CA ALA A 261 -3.93 -26.90 -25.28
C ALA A 261 -2.65 -27.76 -25.32
N ASN A 262 -1.52 -27.23 -24.86
CA ASN A 262 -0.23 -27.93 -24.75
C ASN A 262 -0.04 -28.67 -23.42
N GLY A 263 -1.06 -28.69 -22.54
CA GLY A 263 -1.02 -29.34 -21.23
C GLY A 263 -0.42 -28.48 -20.11
N ASN A 264 0.05 -27.26 -20.39
CA ASN A 264 0.41 -26.28 -19.37
C ASN A 264 -0.83 -25.73 -18.65
N VAL A 265 -0.59 -24.87 -17.66
CA VAL A 265 -1.64 -24.36 -16.75
C VAL A 265 -1.76 -22.85 -16.87
N ILE A 266 -2.98 -22.37 -16.66
CA ILE A 266 -3.33 -20.97 -16.41
C ILE A 266 -3.81 -20.88 -14.96
N TYR A 267 -3.30 -19.92 -14.21
CA TYR A 267 -3.77 -19.61 -12.86
C TYR A 267 -4.34 -18.19 -12.83
N ASN A 268 -5.47 -18.03 -12.15
CA ASN A 268 -6.12 -16.73 -11.97
C ASN A 268 -6.14 -16.37 -10.48
N TRP A 269 -5.75 -15.15 -10.17
CA TRP A 269 -5.91 -14.52 -8.86
C TRP A 269 -6.92 -13.41 -9.00
N ASN A 270 -8.01 -13.53 -8.24
CA ASN A 270 -9.01 -12.49 -8.18
C ASN A 270 -8.64 -11.49 -7.10
N GLU A 271 -8.91 -10.21 -7.35
CA GLU A 271 -8.93 -9.15 -6.35
C GLU A 271 -7.58 -8.96 -5.63
N LEU A 272 -6.46 -9.04 -6.36
CA LEU A 272 -5.17 -8.75 -5.75
C LEU A 272 -5.10 -7.26 -5.36
N PRO A 273 -4.80 -6.93 -4.09
CA PRO A 273 -4.52 -5.57 -3.68
C PRO A 273 -3.40 -4.93 -4.52
N MET A 274 -3.34 -3.60 -4.55
CA MET A 274 -2.17 -2.92 -5.12
C MET A 274 -0.90 -3.37 -4.39
N GLY A 275 0.19 -3.58 -5.13
CA GLY A 275 1.44 -4.02 -4.54
C GLY A 275 2.33 -4.77 -5.51
N THR A 276 3.45 -5.26 -4.98
CA THR A 276 4.44 -6.05 -5.74
C THR A 276 4.23 -7.52 -5.48
N TYR A 277 4.20 -8.29 -6.57
CA TYR A 277 4.01 -9.74 -6.54
C TYR A 277 5.15 -10.43 -7.28
N TYR A 278 5.68 -11.49 -6.67
CA TYR A 278 6.73 -12.33 -7.22
C TYR A 278 6.14 -13.62 -7.78
N VAL A 279 6.53 -13.97 -9.00
CA VAL A 279 6.13 -15.17 -9.73
C VAL A 279 7.29 -16.19 -9.71
N PRO A 280 7.18 -17.28 -8.95
CA PRO A 280 8.18 -18.34 -8.95
C PRO A 280 8.00 -19.31 -10.12
N ILE A 281 9.07 -19.50 -10.89
CA ILE A 281 9.18 -20.50 -11.95
C ILE A 281 10.01 -21.67 -11.44
N VAL A 282 9.37 -22.81 -11.19
CA VAL A 282 10.01 -23.97 -10.55
C VAL A 282 10.81 -24.84 -11.52
N LEU A 283 11.98 -25.28 -11.07
CA LEU A 283 12.74 -26.36 -11.68
C LEU A 283 12.32 -27.69 -11.03
N ASP A 284 11.63 -28.55 -11.78
CA ASP A 284 11.29 -29.92 -11.37
C ASP A 284 11.61 -30.92 -12.49
N PRO A 285 12.82 -31.51 -12.48
CA PRO A 285 13.21 -32.53 -13.44
C PRO A 285 12.33 -33.78 -13.42
N GLY A 286 11.71 -34.11 -12.28
CA GLY A 286 10.83 -35.27 -12.14
C GLY A 286 9.50 -35.09 -12.88
N ALA A 287 9.03 -33.85 -13.00
CA ALA A 287 7.81 -33.47 -13.70
C ALA A 287 8.05 -32.90 -15.11
N GLY A 288 9.31 -32.85 -15.58
CA GLY A 288 9.67 -32.31 -16.89
C GLY A 288 9.67 -30.77 -16.96
N SER A 289 9.62 -30.08 -15.83
CA SER A 289 9.69 -28.62 -15.72
C SER A 289 11.16 -28.18 -15.71
N VAL A 290 11.80 -28.22 -16.88
CA VAL A 290 13.22 -27.93 -17.09
C VAL A 290 13.41 -27.18 -18.40
N GLY A 291 14.38 -26.27 -18.44
CA GLY A 291 14.78 -25.58 -19.67
C GLY A 291 14.08 -24.24 -19.87
N PRO A 292 13.98 -23.79 -21.14
CA PRO A 292 13.44 -22.48 -21.45
C PRO A 292 11.93 -22.39 -21.18
N TYR A 293 11.48 -21.24 -20.68
CA TYR A 293 10.08 -20.94 -20.44
C TYR A 293 9.64 -19.63 -21.09
N SER A 294 8.33 -19.53 -21.30
CA SER A 294 7.62 -18.31 -21.66
C SER A 294 6.29 -18.27 -20.91
N VAL A 295 6.18 -17.29 -20.01
CA VAL A 295 5.04 -17.11 -19.10
C VAL A 295 4.47 -15.71 -19.32
N THR A 296 3.16 -15.61 -19.47
CA THR A 296 2.49 -14.31 -19.57
C THR A 296 1.73 -13.99 -18.30
N VAL A 297 1.70 -12.69 -17.95
CA VAL A 297 0.90 -12.15 -16.85
C VAL A 297 -0.04 -11.12 -17.45
N ASN A 298 -1.34 -11.31 -17.31
CA ASN A 298 -2.37 -10.40 -17.81
C ASN A 298 -3.08 -9.75 -16.64
N ALA A 299 -3.29 -8.44 -16.72
CA ALA A 299 -4.04 -7.68 -15.73
C ALA A 299 -5.43 -7.34 -16.25
N SER A 300 -6.44 -7.51 -15.39
CA SER A 300 -7.82 -7.12 -15.64
C SER A 300 -8.44 -6.46 -14.41
N ASN A 301 -9.54 -5.73 -14.59
CA ASN A 301 -10.22 -5.07 -13.48
C ASN A 301 -10.72 -6.09 -12.45
N CYS A 302 -10.60 -5.75 -11.17
CA CYS A 302 -11.35 -6.42 -10.11
C CYS A 302 -12.85 -6.29 -10.34
N PHE A 303 -13.58 -7.32 -9.96
CA PHE A 303 -15.04 -7.29 -9.88
C PHE A 303 -15.40 -7.32 -8.41
N ASN A 304 -15.35 -6.17 -7.75
CA ASN A 304 -15.70 -6.02 -6.33
C ASN A 304 -17.23 -6.12 -6.12
N ASP A 305 -17.88 -7.11 -6.74
CA ASP A 305 -19.32 -7.18 -6.94
C ASP A 305 -20.07 -7.88 -5.80
N LEU A 306 -19.34 -8.33 -4.78
CA LEU A 306 -19.91 -8.95 -3.58
C LEU A 306 -19.24 -8.32 -2.36
N CYS A 307 -19.99 -7.59 -1.54
CA CYS A 307 -19.45 -7.01 -0.30
C CYS A 307 -18.78 -8.05 0.62
N ALA A 308 -19.18 -9.32 0.54
CA ALA A 308 -18.68 -10.40 1.39
C ALA A 308 -17.26 -10.85 1.04
N THR A 309 -16.76 -10.51 -0.15
CA THR A 309 -15.39 -10.87 -0.59
C THR A 309 -14.41 -9.72 -0.39
N ILE A 310 -14.89 -8.52 -0.06
CA ILE A 310 -14.05 -7.35 0.10
C ILE A 310 -13.24 -7.45 1.38
N THR A 311 -11.92 -7.28 1.25
CA THR A 311 -11.03 -7.08 2.39
C THR A 311 -11.02 -5.59 2.77
N PRO A 312 -11.43 -5.21 4.00
CA PRO A 312 -11.44 -3.81 4.40
C PRO A 312 -10.05 -3.20 4.56
N GLY A 313 -9.84 -1.98 4.07
CA GLY A 313 -8.63 -1.21 4.36
C GLY A 313 -8.65 -0.61 5.78
N SER A 314 -7.51 -0.57 6.47
CA SER A 314 -7.40 0.13 7.77
C SER A 314 -7.43 1.64 7.54
N LEU A 315 -8.43 2.33 8.08
CA LEU A 315 -8.59 3.77 7.98
C LEU A 315 -8.38 4.40 9.36
N GLU A 316 -7.14 4.81 9.62
CA GLU A 316 -6.78 5.50 10.86
C GLU A 316 -7.26 6.96 10.85
N VAL A 317 -7.55 7.52 12.02
CA VAL A 317 -7.87 8.96 12.14
C VAL A 317 -6.69 9.80 11.65
N GLY A 318 -6.99 10.77 10.79
CA GLY A 318 -6.00 11.62 10.12
C GLY A 318 -5.43 11.03 8.82
N SER A 319 -5.85 9.82 8.43
CA SER A 319 -5.44 9.18 7.18
C SER A 319 -6.50 9.30 6.08
N THR A 320 -6.04 9.10 4.84
CA THR A 320 -6.87 9.00 3.64
C THR A 320 -6.47 7.74 2.88
N LEU A 321 -7.46 6.96 2.45
CA LEU A 321 -7.32 5.86 1.51
C LEU A 321 -7.88 6.27 0.15
N THR A 322 -7.23 5.83 -0.92
CA THR A 322 -7.74 5.98 -2.28
C THR A 322 -8.12 4.59 -2.80
N PHE A 323 -9.36 4.45 -3.27
CA PHE A 323 -9.82 3.26 -3.95
C PHE A 323 -10.07 3.56 -5.42
N THR A 324 -9.61 2.68 -6.29
CA THR A 324 -9.91 2.71 -7.72
C THR A 324 -10.63 1.43 -8.11
N GLY A 325 -11.48 1.51 -9.12
CA GLY A 325 -12.24 0.37 -9.62
C GLY A 325 -13.01 0.68 -10.90
N ASP A 326 -13.85 -0.25 -11.33
CA ASP A 326 -14.74 -0.09 -12.48
C ASP A 326 -16.07 -0.79 -12.20
N ASN A 327 -17.17 -0.03 -12.19
CA ASN A 327 -18.49 -0.54 -11.88
C ASN A 327 -19.25 -1.03 -13.12
N THR A 328 -18.66 -1.00 -14.33
CA THR A 328 -19.34 -1.24 -15.62
C THR A 328 -20.13 -2.54 -15.69
N ASN A 329 -19.68 -3.55 -14.96
CA ASN A 329 -20.28 -4.86 -14.98
C ASN A 329 -20.87 -5.28 -13.63
N ALA A 330 -21.09 -4.33 -12.72
CA ALA A 330 -21.71 -4.62 -11.44
C ALA A 330 -23.03 -5.38 -11.64
N THR A 331 -23.26 -6.40 -10.83
CA THR A 331 -24.53 -7.11 -10.72
C THR A 331 -25.21 -6.71 -9.42
N ALA A 332 -26.48 -7.10 -9.24
CA ALA A 332 -27.25 -6.81 -8.02
C ALA A 332 -27.31 -8.03 -7.08
N ALA A 333 -26.51 -9.05 -7.35
CA ALA A 333 -26.67 -10.36 -6.73
C ALA A 333 -26.04 -10.38 -5.33
N ASN A 334 -26.87 -10.54 -4.31
CA ASN A 334 -26.45 -10.58 -2.89
C ASN A 334 -25.84 -9.28 -2.34
N ASP A 335 -26.03 -8.15 -3.00
CA ASP A 335 -25.59 -6.84 -2.49
C ASP A 335 -26.45 -6.34 -1.34
N PHE A 336 -27.76 -6.52 -1.46
CA PHE A 336 -28.75 -6.00 -0.54
C PHE A 336 -29.71 -7.10 -0.13
N VAL A 337 -30.18 -7.09 1.12
CA VAL A 337 -31.27 -7.97 1.53
C VAL A 337 -32.54 -7.67 0.71
N ALA A 338 -33.41 -8.67 0.53
CA ALA A 338 -34.61 -8.54 -0.31
C ALA A 338 -35.59 -7.44 0.15
N THR A 339 -35.53 -7.04 1.43
CA THR A 339 -36.35 -5.98 2.02
C THR A 339 -35.74 -4.59 1.89
N SER A 340 -34.50 -4.48 1.40
CA SER A 340 -33.80 -3.21 1.25
C SER A 340 -34.45 -2.35 0.16
N PRO A 341 -34.55 -1.02 0.35
CA PRO A 341 -35.00 -0.11 -0.71
C PRO A 341 -34.03 -0.05 -1.90
N PHE A 342 -32.79 -0.54 -1.73
CA PHE A 342 -31.77 -0.64 -2.78
C PHE A 342 -31.71 -2.03 -3.42
N SER A 343 -32.62 -2.95 -3.06
CA SER A 343 -32.67 -4.29 -3.63
C SER A 343 -32.80 -4.24 -5.16
N GLY A 344 -31.88 -4.91 -5.86
CA GLY A 344 -31.81 -4.90 -7.32
C GLY A 344 -30.92 -3.82 -7.92
N ALA A 345 -30.32 -2.93 -7.12
CA ALA A 345 -29.32 -1.99 -7.60
C ALA A 345 -27.95 -2.68 -7.77
N PRO A 346 -27.33 -2.59 -8.96
CA PRO A 346 -26.01 -3.16 -9.18
C PRO A 346 -24.92 -2.25 -8.59
N VAL A 347 -24.04 -2.80 -7.76
CA VAL A 347 -23.01 -2.04 -7.05
C VAL A 347 -21.70 -2.82 -7.02
N VAL A 348 -20.58 -2.10 -7.10
CA VAL A 348 -19.31 -2.62 -6.60
C VAL A 348 -19.03 -2.05 -5.22
N TRP A 349 -18.25 -2.76 -4.42
CA TRP A 349 -18.04 -2.46 -3.01
C TRP A 349 -16.57 -2.13 -2.71
N HIS A 350 -16.38 -1.18 -1.82
CA HIS A 350 -15.14 -1.02 -1.04
C HIS A 350 -15.47 -1.18 0.44
N ALA A 351 -14.46 -1.37 1.28
CA ALA A 351 -14.66 -1.40 2.71
C ALA A 351 -13.48 -0.76 3.46
N VAL A 352 -13.79 -0.11 4.57
CA VAL A 352 -12.82 0.46 5.50
C VAL A 352 -13.12 -0.03 6.91
N THR A 353 -12.10 -0.10 7.77
CA THR A 353 -12.27 -0.34 9.21
C THR A 353 -11.65 0.80 9.99
N THR A 354 -12.40 1.35 10.94
CA THR A 354 -11.93 2.33 11.92
C THR A 354 -11.83 1.67 13.30
N THR A 355 -10.84 2.05 14.10
CA THR A 355 -10.57 1.50 15.44
C THR A 355 -11.13 2.38 16.57
N GLN A 356 -11.65 3.55 16.23
CA GLN A 356 -12.24 4.52 17.15
C GLN A 356 -13.35 5.32 16.45
N CYS A 357 -14.11 6.08 17.24
CA CYS A 357 -15.09 7.01 16.70
C CYS A 357 -14.42 7.95 15.68
N SER A 358 -14.99 8.04 14.47
CA SER A 358 -14.51 8.90 13.40
C SER A 358 -15.62 9.69 12.72
N ASN A 359 -15.32 10.88 12.19
CA ASN A 359 -16.07 11.44 11.07
C ASN A 359 -15.44 10.92 9.77
N ILE A 360 -16.19 10.15 8.98
CA ILE A 360 -15.71 9.59 7.70
C ILE A 360 -16.17 10.51 6.57
N THR A 361 -15.27 10.83 5.64
CA THR A 361 -15.60 11.52 4.40
C THR A 361 -15.32 10.61 3.21
N VAL A 362 -16.30 10.48 2.31
CA VAL A 362 -16.18 9.75 1.04
C VAL A 362 -16.32 10.75 -0.10
N ALA A 363 -15.24 10.97 -0.85
CA ALA A 363 -15.17 11.90 -1.95
C ALA A 363 -15.07 11.17 -3.29
N PHE A 364 -16.05 11.40 -4.17
CA PHE A 364 -16.05 10.87 -5.54
C PHE A 364 -15.35 11.81 -6.53
N CYS A 365 -14.38 12.61 -6.07
CA CYS A 365 -13.70 13.61 -6.91
C CYS A 365 -12.85 12.95 -8.00
N GLY A 366 -12.63 13.66 -9.10
CA GLY A 366 -11.74 13.25 -10.19
C GLY A 366 -12.42 12.53 -11.35
N GLN A 367 -13.72 12.21 -11.27
CA GLN A 367 -14.38 11.51 -12.37
C GLN A 367 -14.65 12.41 -13.56
N SER A 368 -14.31 11.89 -14.74
CA SER A 368 -14.62 12.52 -16.01
C SER A 368 -15.16 11.47 -17.00
N PRO A 369 -16.44 11.54 -17.39
CA PRO A 369 -17.46 12.51 -16.96
C PRO A 369 -17.92 12.33 -15.49
N VAL A 370 -18.58 13.36 -14.93
CA VAL A 370 -19.11 13.36 -13.55
C VAL A 370 -20.11 12.23 -13.34
N PHE A 371 -20.00 11.51 -12.23
CA PHE A 371 -20.98 10.49 -11.84
C PHE A 371 -22.25 11.18 -11.35
N GLY A 372 -23.36 11.07 -12.10
CA GLY A 372 -24.62 11.76 -11.81
C GLY A 372 -25.52 11.06 -10.79
N ASN A 373 -25.14 9.86 -10.33
CA ASN A 373 -25.76 9.14 -9.22
C ASN A 373 -24.70 8.40 -8.40
N VAL A 374 -24.69 8.59 -7.10
CA VAL A 374 -23.84 7.84 -6.15
C VAL A 374 -24.67 7.55 -4.91
N PHE A 375 -24.36 6.47 -4.20
CA PHE A 375 -25.04 6.12 -2.96
C PHE A 375 -24.41 6.84 -1.77
N GLY A 376 -25.25 7.56 -1.02
CA GLY A 376 -24.88 8.33 0.17
C GLY A 376 -25.07 7.56 1.48
N PHE A 377 -24.66 6.29 1.52
CA PHE A 377 -24.66 5.54 2.77
C PHE A 377 -23.44 4.64 2.89
N LEU A 378 -23.08 4.34 4.12
CA LEU A 378 -22.19 3.25 4.49
C LEU A 378 -23.05 2.08 4.97
N SER A 379 -22.67 0.83 4.70
CA SER A 379 -23.30 -0.32 5.35
C SER A 379 -22.37 -0.94 6.39
N THR A 380 -22.93 -1.44 7.49
CA THR A 380 -22.19 -2.19 8.53
C THR A 380 -22.38 -3.70 8.41
N THR A 381 -23.12 -4.15 7.38
CA THR A 381 -23.49 -5.55 7.17
C THR A 381 -23.35 -5.92 5.70
N CYS A 382 -23.17 -7.21 5.43
CA CYS A 382 -23.20 -7.76 4.08
C CYS A 382 -23.97 -9.10 4.08
N PRO A 383 -24.99 -9.31 3.22
CA PRO A 383 -25.63 -8.32 2.34
C PRO A 383 -26.10 -7.09 3.11
N ALA A 384 -26.08 -5.93 2.48
CA ALA A 384 -26.41 -4.67 3.14
C ALA A 384 -27.87 -4.65 3.60
N ASP A 385 -28.05 -4.55 4.92
CA ASP A 385 -29.33 -4.41 5.62
C ASP A 385 -29.31 -3.19 6.56
N GLN A 386 -28.22 -3.04 7.31
CA GLN A 386 -28.00 -1.91 8.19
C GLN A 386 -27.15 -0.85 7.47
N VAL A 387 -27.65 0.38 7.41
CA VAL A 387 -26.99 1.49 6.72
C VAL A 387 -26.89 2.73 7.59
N THR A 388 -25.74 3.40 7.51
CA THR A 388 -25.47 4.72 8.07
C THR A 388 -25.57 5.73 6.93
N VAL A 389 -26.54 6.64 6.99
CA VAL A 389 -26.74 7.69 5.97
C VAL A 389 -25.84 8.89 6.28
N PHE A 390 -25.39 9.61 5.25
CA PHE A 390 -24.55 10.80 5.43
C PHE A 390 -25.21 11.87 6.32
N SER A 391 -24.38 12.62 7.04
CA SER A 391 -24.77 13.80 7.81
C SER A 391 -24.82 15.04 6.93
N THR A 392 -23.79 15.23 6.10
CA THR A 392 -23.69 16.39 5.20
C THR A 392 -23.15 16.00 3.83
N THR A 393 -23.37 16.89 2.85
CA THR A 393 -22.89 16.72 1.48
C THR A 393 -22.23 18.00 0.99
N SER A 394 -21.19 17.87 0.17
CA SER A 394 -20.62 18.96 -0.61
C SER A 394 -20.24 18.49 -2.02
N THR A 395 -19.64 19.36 -2.82
CA THR A 395 -19.24 19.04 -4.20
C THR A 395 -17.78 19.40 -4.42
N CYS A 396 -17.07 18.51 -5.10
CA CYS A 396 -15.73 18.71 -5.64
C CYS A 396 -15.72 19.85 -6.69
N ALA A 397 -14.54 20.36 -7.05
CA ALA A 397 -14.40 21.41 -8.06
C ALA A 397 -14.86 20.98 -9.46
N ASP A 398 -14.85 19.67 -9.74
CA ASP A 398 -15.30 19.06 -10.99
C ASP A 398 -16.81 18.74 -10.99
N GLY A 399 -17.52 18.96 -9.87
CA GLY A 399 -18.95 18.71 -9.72
C GLY A 399 -19.33 17.34 -9.18
N ASN A 400 -18.37 16.44 -8.90
CA ASN A 400 -18.65 15.18 -8.22
C ASN A 400 -19.00 15.41 -6.73
N ILE A 401 -19.64 14.41 -6.10
CA ILE A 401 -20.19 14.53 -4.74
C ILE A 401 -19.18 14.11 -3.66
N ILE A 402 -19.26 14.77 -2.51
CA ILE A 402 -18.58 14.40 -1.27
C ILE A 402 -19.66 14.15 -0.20
N TYR A 403 -19.60 13.00 0.46
CA TYR A 403 -20.43 12.65 1.62
C TYR A 403 -19.61 12.68 2.89
N THR A 404 -20.15 13.26 3.96
CA THR A 404 -19.54 13.22 5.30
C THR A 404 -20.51 12.56 6.27
N TYR A 405 -19.98 11.61 7.04
CA TYR A 405 -20.67 10.84 8.07
C TYR A 405 -20.07 11.25 9.41
N ASP A 406 -20.84 11.94 10.24
CA ASP A 406 -20.36 12.44 11.52
C ASP A 406 -20.51 11.38 12.61
N ALA A 407 -19.54 11.35 13.52
CA ALA A 407 -19.56 10.55 14.72
C ALA A 407 -19.87 9.06 14.53
N VAL A 408 -19.33 8.42 13.48
CA VAL A 408 -19.54 6.99 13.28
C VAL A 408 -18.69 6.18 14.27
N PRO A 409 -19.26 5.17 14.95
CA PRO A 409 -18.51 4.31 15.88
C PRO A 409 -17.32 3.59 15.22
N ALA A 410 -16.43 3.04 16.05
CA ALA A 410 -15.42 2.10 15.55
C ALA A 410 -16.11 0.90 14.87
N GLY A 411 -15.59 0.45 13.73
CA GLY A 411 -16.15 -0.69 13.03
C GLY A 411 -15.78 -0.76 11.55
N THR A 412 -16.31 -1.76 10.87
CA THR A 412 -16.15 -1.95 9.42
C THR A 412 -17.34 -1.36 8.67
N TYR A 413 -17.05 -0.58 7.64
CA TYR A 413 -18.02 0.12 6.81
C TYR A 413 -17.80 -0.21 5.33
N TYR A 414 -18.86 -0.71 4.68
CA TYR A 414 -18.91 -1.00 3.26
C TYR A 414 -19.44 0.21 2.47
N ILE A 415 -18.75 0.56 1.39
CA ILE A 415 -18.98 1.73 0.56
C ILE A 415 -19.43 1.25 -0.82
N PRO A 416 -20.70 1.43 -1.20
CA PRO A 416 -21.20 1.03 -2.51
C PRO A 416 -20.89 2.09 -3.58
N VAL A 417 -20.46 1.63 -4.76
CA VAL A 417 -20.34 2.43 -5.98
C VAL A 417 -21.32 1.86 -7.00
N VAL A 418 -22.46 2.55 -7.16
CA VAL A 418 -23.58 2.11 -7.98
C VAL A 418 -23.28 2.20 -9.46
N LEU A 419 -23.65 1.17 -10.22
CA LEU A 419 -23.77 1.20 -11.66
C LEU A 419 -25.13 1.78 -12.06
N ASP A 420 -25.13 3.02 -12.54
CA ASP A 420 -26.32 3.67 -13.11
C ASP A 420 -25.98 4.37 -14.43
N PRO A 421 -26.07 3.64 -15.56
CA PRO A 421 -25.77 4.20 -16.87
C PRO A 421 -26.71 5.36 -17.25
N GLY A 422 -27.93 5.39 -16.71
CA GLY A 422 -28.91 6.45 -16.98
C GLY A 422 -28.49 7.81 -16.41
N GLN A 423 -27.67 7.78 -15.36
CA GLN A 423 -27.12 8.95 -14.67
C GLN A 423 -25.61 9.12 -14.90
N ASN A 424 -25.04 8.43 -15.89
CA ASN A 424 -23.61 8.50 -16.21
C ASN A 424 -22.69 8.07 -15.04
N SER A 425 -23.17 7.17 -14.19
CA SER A 425 -22.39 6.53 -13.13
C SER A 425 -21.96 5.13 -13.58
N ILE A 426 -21.08 5.10 -14.57
CA ILE A 426 -20.58 3.88 -15.21
C ILE A 426 -19.12 4.08 -15.61
N GLY A 427 -18.28 3.07 -15.41
CA GLY A 427 -16.90 3.03 -15.86
C GLY A 427 -15.91 3.03 -14.71
N ALA A 428 -14.65 3.24 -15.10
CA ALA A 428 -13.56 3.41 -14.15
C ALA A 428 -13.82 4.62 -13.23
N TYR A 429 -13.46 4.46 -11.96
CA TYR A 429 -13.62 5.48 -10.94
C TYR A 429 -12.45 5.49 -9.96
N SER A 430 -12.25 6.64 -9.31
CA SER A 430 -11.40 6.81 -8.13
C SER A 430 -12.19 7.47 -6.99
N ILE A 431 -12.16 6.92 -5.79
CA ILE A 431 -12.78 7.50 -4.60
C ILE A 431 -11.74 7.70 -3.50
N GLU A 432 -11.82 8.81 -2.79
CA GLU A 432 -11.01 9.05 -1.59
C GLU A 432 -11.89 8.88 -0.35
N VAL A 433 -11.37 8.16 0.64
CA VAL A 433 -12.03 7.92 1.92
C VAL A 433 -11.10 8.38 3.02
N SER A 434 -11.50 9.38 3.79
CA SER A 434 -10.70 9.94 4.88
C SER A 434 -11.43 9.88 6.21
N ALA A 435 -10.67 9.84 7.30
CA ALA A 435 -11.22 9.85 8.66
C ALA A 435 -10.62 11.00 9.48
N THR A 436 -11.47 11.66 10.25
CA THR A 436 -11.06 12.58 11.33
C THR A 436 -11.66 12.09 12.64
N GLY A 437 -11.07 12.41 13.79
CA GLY A 437 -11.62 12.01 15.08
C GLY A 437 -12.98 12.68 15.33
N CYS A 438 -13.87 11.98 16.03
CA CYS A 438 -15.11 12.58 16.50
C CYS A 438 -14.84 13.79 17.41
N PHE A 439 -15.68 14.80 17.28
CA PHE A 439 -15.66 15.97 18.15
C PHE A 439 -16.92 15.94 19.03
N ASN A 440 -16.87 15.19 20.14
CA ASN A 440 -18.00 15.02 21.04
C ASN A 440 -18.09 16.17 22.05
N ASP A 441 -18.22 17.39 21.56
CA ASP A 441 -18.23 18.59 22.41
C ASP A 441 -19.54 18.80 23.17
N PHE A 442 -20.64 18.24 22.66
CA PHE A 442 -21.95 18.37 23.29
C PHE A 442 -22.37 17.05 23.93
N CYS A 443 -22.70 17.09 25.23
CA CYS A 443 -23.12 15.89 25.98
C CYS A 443 -24.41 15.23 25.48
N ASP A 444 -25.23 15.92 24.68
CA ASP A 444 -26.47 15.38 24.11
C ASP A 444 -26.25 14.69 22.75
N GLN A 445 -25.03 14.80 22.21
CA GLN A 445 -24.63 14.22 20.93
C GLN A 445 -23.75 12.97 21.08
N VAL A 446 -23.32 12.64 22.30
CA VAL A 446 -22.51 11.44 22.54
C VAL A 446 -23.39 10.19 22.62
N SER A 447 -23.04 9.17 21.82
CA SER A 447 -23.67 7.85 21.90
C SER A 447 -23.01 7.03 23.03
N PRO A 448 -23.78 6.37 23.92
CA PRO A 448 -23.20 5.52 24.96
C PRO A 448 -22.72 4.18 24.41
N ASP A 449 -21.50 3.79 24.76
CA ASP A 449 -20.98 2.43 24.55
C ASP A 449 -21.43 1.49 25.67
N GLU A 450 -21.68 0.21 25.37
CA GLU A 450 -22.06 -0.76 26.41
C GLU A 450 -20.83 -1.22 27.22
N LEU A 451 -20.81 -0.94 28.53
CA LEU A 451 -19.80 -1.47 29.45
C LEU A 451 -20.27 -2.81 30.02
N VAL A 452 -19.80 -3.89 29.39
CA VAL A 452 -20.07 -5.27 29.81
C VAL A 452 -19.17 -5.67 30.98
N LEU A 453 -19.70 -6.47 31.90
CA LEU A 453 -18.97 -6.99 33.06
C LEU A 453 -17.69 -7.73 32.63
N GLY A 454 -16.54 -7.27 33.11
CA GLY A 454 -15.23 -7.85 32.84
C GLY A 454 -14.56 -7.37 31.55
N GLU A 455 -15.25 -6.55 30.75
CA GLU A 455 -14.70 -5.94 29.54
C GLU A 455 -14.10 -4.55 29.83
N THR A 456 -13.25 -4.12 28.91
CA THR A 456 -12.60 -2.80 28.95
C THR A 456 -13.10 -1.98 27.77
N LEU A 457 -13.71 -0.84 28.05
CA LEU A 457 -13.91 0.21 27.06
C LEU A 457 -12.66 1.07 26.98
N VAL A 458 -12.27 1.46 25.77
CA VAL A 458 -11.17 2.41 25.54
C VAL A 458 -11.71 3.59 24.75
N PHE A 459 -11.72 4.75 25.39
CA PHE A 459 -12.11 6.01 24.81
C PHE A 459 -10.89 6.77 24.34
N ASN A 460 -10.74 6.87 23.02
CA ASN A 460 -9.75 7.73 22.39
C ASN A 460 -10.42 9.04 21.96
N GLY A 461 -9.72 10.16 22.13
CA GLY A 461 -10.22 11.46 21.71
C GLY A 461 -9.14 12.53 21.67
N ASP A 462 -9.52 13.74 21.27
CA ASP A 462 -8.66 14.93 21.33
C ASP A 462 -9.48 16.11 21.87
N ASN A 463 -9.13 16.60 23.05
CA ASN A 463 -9.88 17.67 23.71
C ASN A 463 -9.52 19.07 23.19
N THR A 464 -8.60 19.22 22.23
CA THR A 464 -8.01 20.52 21.82
C THR A 464 -9.02 21.58 21.45
N ASN A 465 -10.15 21.18 20.86
CA ASN A 465 -11.17 22.11 20.39
C ASN A 465 -12.38 22.22 21.32
N ALA A 466 -12.37 21.52 22.47
CA ALA A 466 -13.53 21.48 23.35
C ALA A 466 -14.00 22.89 23.76
N THR A 467 -15.31 23.09 23.79
CA THR A 467 -15.98 24.30 24.24
C THR A 467 -16.75 24.02 25.52
N ALA A 468 -17.28 25.06 26.16
CA ALA A 468 -18.06 24.96 27.40
C ALA A 468 -19.57 25.11 27.16
N ALA A 469 -19.99 25.09 25.90
CA ALA A 469 -21.32 25.51 25.49
C ALA A 469 -22.34 24.40 25.74
N ASN A 470 -23.34 24.66 26.58
CA ASN A 470 -24.40 23.71 26.95
C ASN A 470 -23.94 22.44 27.69
N ASP A 471 -22.70 22.40 28.18
CA ASP A 471 -22.17 21.25 28.93
C ASP A 471 -22.73 21.13 30.34
N TRP A 472 -23.04 22.27 30.96
CA TRP A 472 -23.35 22.34 32.38
C TRP A 472 -24.68 23.07 32.62
N VAL A 473 -25.45 22.60 33.62
CA VAL A 473 -26.65 23.33 34.04
C VAL A 473 -26.30 24.75 34.53
N PRO A 474 -27.18 25.75 34.33
CA PRO A 474 -26.96 27.10 34.84
C PRO A 474 -26.68 27.13 36.35
N GLY A 475 -25.56 27.72 36.74
CA GLY A 475 -25.13 27.81 38.15
C GLY A 475 -24.23 26.67 38.64
N SER A 476 -23.87 25.71 37.78
CA SER A 476 -22.86 24.69 38.06
C SER A 476 -21.51 25.31 38.44
N SER A 477 -20.78 24.69 39.37
CA SER A 477 -19.40 25.05 39.70
C SER A 477 -18.42 24.82 38.55
N PHE A 478 -18.82 24.01 37.56
CA PHE A 478 -18.03 23.71 36.36
C PHE A 478 -18.46 24.55 35.16
N ALA A 479 -19.41 25.49 35.34
CA ALA A 479 -19.86 26.36 34.26
C ALA A 479 -18.67 27.12 33.65
N GLY A 480 -18.45 26.93 32.34
CA GLY A 480 -17.33 27.51 31.60
C GLY A 480 -16.11 26.60 31.46
N ALA A 481 -16.09 25.41 32.06
CA ALA A 481 -15.06 24.41 31.81
C ALA A 481 -15.33 23.70 30.47
N PRO A 482 -14.41 23.78 29.49
CA PRO A 482 -14.58 23.10 28.22
C PRO A 482 -14.29 21.61 28.35
N VAL A 483 -15.14 20.77 27.78
CA VAL A 483 -15.05 19.31 27.93
C VAL A 483 -15.38 18.58 26.63
N LEU A 484 -14.68 17.48 26.38
CA LEU A 484 -15.12 16.49 25.40
C LEU A 484 -15.81 15.34 26.15
N TRP A 485 -16.96 14.91 25.64
CA TRP A 485 -17.80 13.91 26.29
C TRP A 485 -17.58 12.51 25.71
N HIS A 486 -17.48 11.54 26.60
CA HIS A 486 -17.71 10.12 26.33
C HIS A 486 -18.95 9.67 27.07
N ALA A 487 -19.52 8.53 26.67
CA ALA A 487 -20.64 7.95 27.38
C ALA A 487 -20.53 6.43 27.39
N PHE A 488 -20.98 5.83 28.49
CA PHE A 488 -21.19 4.41 28.55
C PHE A 488 -22.51 4.08 29.25
N THR A 489 -23.04 2.90 28.97
CA THR A 489 -24.21 2.35 29.66
C THR A 489 -23.87 1.00 30.27
N THR A 490 -24.46 0.69 31.42
CA THR A 490 -24.36 -0.64 32.02
C THR A 490 -25.71 -1.10 32.54
N THR A 491 -25.97 -2.40 32.41
CA THR A 491 -27.25 -3.03 32.77
C THR A 491 -27.20 -3.76 34.12
N VAL A 492 -26.02 -3.84 34.73
CA VAL A 492 -25.77 -4.48 36.03
C VAL A 492 -25.00 -3.54 36.94
N CYS A 493 -25.02 -3.80 38.24
CA CYS A 493 -24.16 -3.08 39.18
C CYS A 493 -22.69 -3.41 38.87
N LEU A 494 -21.83 -2.38 38.75
CA LEU A 494 -20.38 -2.54 38.56
C LEU A 494 -19.54 -1.72 39.54
N ASP A 495 -18.42 -2.28 39.98
CA ASP A 495 -17.27 -1.52 40.47
C ASP A 495 -16.46 -1.06 39.24
N VAL A 496 -16.50 0.25 38.96
CA VAL A 496 -15.93 0.86 37.76
C VAL A 496 -14.58 1.50 38.05
N THR A 497 -13.58 1.15 37.25
CA THR A 497 -12.25 1.79 37.26
C THR A 497 -12.06 2.60 35.99
N VAL A 498 -11.75 3.88 36.12
CA VAL A 498 -11.35 4.75 35.00
C VAL A 498 -9.86 5.05 35.12
N SER A 499 -9.08 4.73 34.09
CA SER A 499 -7.63 4.87 34.07
C SER A 499 -7.19 5.79 32.93
N TYR A 500 -6.49 6.87 33.30
CA TYR A 500 -5.81 7.79 32.40
C TYR A 500 -4.32 7.42 32.21
N CYS A 501 -3.88 6.23 32.61
CA CYS A 501 -2.48 5.84 32.48
C CYS A 501 -2.00 5.89 31.02
N GLY A 502 -0.73 6.25 30.81
CA GLY A 502 -0.09 6.29 29.50
C GLY A 502 -0.16 7.62 28.75
N GLN A 503 -0.80 8.66 29.30
CA GLN A 503 -0.75 9.99 28.65
C GLN A 503 0.64 10.60 28.76
N ASP A 504 1.11 11.15 27.63
CA ASP A 504 2.30 11.99 27.54
C ASP A 504 1.99 13.22 26.67
N PRO A 505 1.93 14.44 27.23
CA PRO A 505 2.23 14.80 28.63
C PRO A 505 1.15 14.33 29.62
N VAL A 506 1.52 14.27 30.91
CA VAL A 506 0.62 13.86 32.01
C VAL A 506 -0.60 14.76 32.12
N PHE A 507 -1.78 14.15 32.23
CA PHE A 507 -3.04 14.84 32.46
C PHE A 507 -3.20 15.17 33.96
N SER A 508 -2.68 16.33 34.37
CA SER A 508 -2.57 16.71 35.79
C SER A 508 -3.86 17.21 36.48
N ASN A 509 -4.91 17.58 35.72
CA ASN A 509 -6.21 18.03 36.20
C ASN A 509 -7.36 17.31 35.45
N VAL A 510 -7.86 16.20 35.96
CA VAL A 510 -8.96 15.44 35.32
C VAL A 510 -10.21 15.48 36.18
N PHE A 511 -11.38 15.32 35.56
CA PHE A 511 -12.65 15.26 36.29
C PHE A 511 -12.89 13.85 36.83
N GLY A 512 -13.11 13.79 38.15
CA GLY A 512 -13.39 12.57 38.89
C GLY A 512 -14.90 12.38 39.15
N PHE A 513 -15.72 12.55 38.12
CA PHE A 513 -17.15 12.31 38.23
C PHE A 513 -17.73 11.93 36.88
N PHE A 514 -18.88 11.25 36.91
CA PHE A 514 -19.76 11.10 35.76
C PHE A 514 -20.96 12.04 35.90
N SER A 515 -21.69 12.28 34.80
CA SER A 515 -23.02 12.89 34.81
C SER A 515 -24.08 11.89 34.36
N ARG A 516 -25.27 11.94 34.94
CA ARG A 516 -26.44 11.14 34.50
C ARG A 516 -27.38 11.92 33.57
N ASP A 517 -27.16 13.22 33.42
CA ASP A 517 -27.96 14.11 32.60
C ASP A 517 -27.09 15.06 31.74
N CYS A 518 -27.72 15.63 30.71
CA CYS A 518 -27.16 16.67 29.85
C CYS A 518 -28.21 17.80 29.67
N PRO A 519 -27.87 19.08 29.86
CA PRO A 519 -26.61 19.60 30.42
C PRO A 519 -26.31 19.01 31.79
N ALA A 520 -25.03 18.78 32.10
CA ALA A 520 -24.62 18.05 33.29
C ALA A 520 -24.95 18.79 34.58
N GLY A 521 -25.71 18.12 35.46
CA GLY A 521 -26.16 18.60 36.76
C GLY A 521 -26.29 17.50 37.83
N ASP A 522 -26.59 16.27 37.44
CA ASP A 522 -26.62 15.09 38.31
C ASP A 522 -25.26 14.36 38.28
N LEU A 523 -24.36 14.79 39.16
CA LEU A 523 -22.98 14.30 39.19
C LEU A 523 -22.79 13.10 40.12
N VAL A 524 -22.12 12.07 39.61
CA VAL A 524 -21.74 10.86 40.34
C VAL A 524 -20.23 10.85 40.57
N THR A 525 -19.81 11.19 41.79
CA THR A 525 -18.38 11.32 42.15
C THR A 525 -17.74 9.97 42.47
N PHE A 526 -16.42 9.84 42.22
CA PHE A 526 -15.65 8.65 42.58
C PHE A 526 -15.69 8.34 44.08
N THR A 527 -15.42 7.09 44.44
CA THR A 527 -15.24 6.61 45.83
C THR A 527 -13.80 6.77 46.30
N SER A 528 -12.83 6.48 45.42
CA SER A 528 -11.41 6.69 45.67
C SER A 528 -10.64 6.99 44.39
N PHE A 529 -9.37 7.40 44.51
CA PHE A 529 -8.49 7.63 43.38
C PHE A 529 -7.02 7.32 43.73
N SER A 530 -6.19 7.14 42.71
CA SER A 530 -4.73 7.04 42.83
C SER A 530 -4.04 7.80 41.70
N ASN A 531 -3.07 8.65 42.02
CA ASN A 531 -2.19 9.32 41.06
C ASN A 531 -0.77 8.74 41.05
N THR A 532 -0.58 7.58 41.69
CA THR A 532 0.72 6.87 41.74
C THR A 532 0.63 5.47 41.13
N ALA A 533 -0.58 4.91 40.99
CA ALA A 533 -0.78 3.56 40.47
C ALA A 533 -0.34 3.40 39.00
N CYS A 534 -0.45 4.44 38.17
CA CYS A 534 0.02 4.40 36.79
C CYS A 534 1.55 4.42 36.66
N GLY A 535 2.27 4.92 37.67
CA GLY A 535 3.72 5.10 37.62
C GLY A 535 4.23 6.30 36.80
N ASP A 536 3.36 6.94 36.02
CA ASP A 536 3.64 8.10 35.15
C ASP A 536 3.09 9.43 35.71
N GLY A 537 2.30 9.38 36.79
CA GLY A 537 1.65 10.55 37.41
C GLY A 537 0.22 10.82 36.96
N ASN A 538 -0.32 10.03 36.02
CA ASN A 538 -1.73 10.08 35.62
C ASN A 538 -2.65 9.48 36.71
N TYR A 539 -3.93 9.83 36.64
CA TYR A 539 -4.94 9.41 37.62
C TYR A 539 -5.65 8.11 37.24
N ILE A 540 -5.99 7.33 38.27
CA ILE A 540 -7.00 6.28 38.23
C ILE A 540 -8.10 6.65 39.24
N TYR A 541 -9.36 6.60 38.79
CA TYR A 541 -10.53 6.81 39.63
C TYR A 541 -11.32 5.52 39.78
N PHE A 542 -11.92 5.32 40.95
CA PHE A 542 -12.72 4.15 41.29
C PHE A 542 -14.13 4.59 41.70
N TRP A 543 -15.15 3.91 41.18
CA TRP A 543 -16.53 4.00 41.63
C TRP A 543 -16.93 2.62 42.13
N ASN A 544 -17.25 2.51 43.41
CA ASN A 544 -17.77 1.26 43.95
C ASN A 544 -19.29 1.30 43.87
N ASP A 545 -19.90 0.15 43.60
CA ASP A 545 -21.34 -0.02 43.58
C ASP A 545 -22.07 0.92 42.59
N LEU A 546 -21.50 1.12 41.39
CA LEU A 546 -22.12 1.95 40.36
C LEU A 546 -23.38 1.25 39.84
N GLU A 547 -24.55 1.86 40.09
CA GLU A 547 -25.84 1.31 39.68
C GLU A 547 -25.98 1.20 38.15
N PRO A 548 -26.83 0.27 37.64
CA PRO A 548 -27.20 0.24 36.23
C PRO A 548 -27.71 1.60 35.74
N GLY A 549 -27.24 2.03 34.57
CA GLY A 549 -27.61 3.32 34.00
C GLY A 549 -26.66 3.77 32.89
N THR A 550 -26.93 4.96 32.37
CA THR A 550 -26.07 5.66 31.40
C THR A 550 -25.32 6.76 32.10
N TYR A 551 -24.02 6.85 31.81
CA TYR A 551 -23.07 7.74 32.44
C TYR A 551 -22.29 8.50 31.38
N LEU A 552 -22.27 9.82 31.50
CA LEU A 552 -21.49 10.74 30.69
C LEU A 552 -20.17 11.02 31.40
N MET A 553 -19.05 10.79 30.71
CA MET A 553 -17.71 10.99 31.22
C MET A 553 -17.07 12.21 30.53
N PRO A 554 -16.88 13.33 31.23
CA PRO A 554 -16.23 14.50 30.67
C PRO A 554 -14.69 14.37 30.72
N VAL A 555 -14.03 14.71 29.63
CA VAL A 555 -12.57 14.90 29.55
C VAL A 555 -12.29 16.38 29.32
N VAL A 556 -11.82 17.05 30.37
CA VAL A 556 -11.61 18.50 30.40
C VAL A 556 -10.47 18.95 29.49
N LEU A 557 -10.67 20.08 28.82
CA LEU A 557 -9.63 20.88 28.19
C LEU A 557 -9.14 21.93 29.20
N ASP A 558 -7.90 21.81 29.65
CA ASP A 558 -7.27 22.81 30.53
C ASP A 558 -5.87 23.20 30.00
N PRO A 559 -5.81 24.21 29.12
CA PRO A 559 -4.55 24.69 28.57
C PRO A 559 -3.60 25.26 29.62
N SER A 560 -4.10 25.68 30.79
CA SER A 560 -3.29 26.32 31.83
C SER A 560 -2.31 25.35 32.51
N VAL A 561 -2.60 24.05 32.44
CA VAL A 561 -1.78 22.97 32.99
C VAL A 561 -1.34 21.95 31.92
N GLY A 562 -1.46 22.31 30.64
CA GLY A 562 -0.97 21.50 29.52
C GLY A 562 -1.88 20.33 29.14
N GLN A 563 -3.15 20.34 29.53
CA GLN A 563 -4.11 19.28 29.18
C GLN A 563 -4.86 19.61 27.91
N VAL A 564 -4.12 19.48 26.81
CA VAL A 564 -4.58 19.75 25.46
C VAL A 564 -4.03 18.64 24.57
N GLY A 565 -4.87 18.06 23.74
CA GLY A 565 -4.45 17.11 22.71
C GLY A 565 -5.13 15.75 22.82
N SER A 566 -4.57 14.82 22.06
CA SER A 566 -4.96 13.42 22.03
C SER A 566 -4.86 12.75 23.40
N TYR A 567 -5.81 11.87 23.71
CA TYR A 567 -5.81 11.06 24.92
C TYR A 567 -6.40 9.67 24.67
N SER A 568 -6.11 8.76 25.60
CA SER A 568 -6.70 7.41 25.66
C SER A 568 -7.11 7.03 27.07
N VAL A 569 -8.41 6.92 27.35
CA VAL A 569 -8.95 6.61 28.69
C VAL A 569 -9.54 5.21 28.67
N SER A 570 -9.15 4.38 29.64
CA SER A 570 -9.75 3.04 29.78
C SER A 570 -10.79 3.01 30.90
N VAL A 571 -11.90 2.34 30.66
CA VAL A 571 -13.00 2.15 31.61
C VAL A 571 -13.25 0.65 31.75
N VAL A 572 -13.09 0.12 32.95
CA VAL A 572 -13.25 -1.31 33.25
C VAL A 572 -14.32 -1.49 34.30
N GLY A 573 -15.25 -2.42 34.04
CA GLY A 573 -16.30 -2.81 34.98
C GLY A 573 -16.02 -4.17 35.62
N THR A 574 -16.02 -4.23 36.95
CA THR A 574 -15.98 -5.49 37.71
C THR A 574 -17.26 -5.66 38.52
N SER A 575 -17.57 -6.87 38.97
CA SER A 575 -18.82 -7.12 39.70
C SER A 575 -18.81 -6.37 41.02
N CYS A 576 -19.89 -5.66 41.35
CA CYS A 576 -20.05 -5.08 42.68
C CYS A 576 -19.86 -6.15 43.75
N ASP A 577 -19.06 -5.85 44.76
CA ASP A 577 -19.01 -6.63 45.98
C ASP A 577 -20.24 -6.24 46.84
N VAL A 578 -21.44 -6.61 46.34
CA VAL A 578 -22.66 -6.54 47.14
C VAL A 578 -22.50 -7.54 48.26
N GLY A 579 -21.89 -7.08 49.35
CA GLY A 579 -21.66 -7.86 50.54
C GLY A 579 -22.92 -8.64 50.81
N ILE A 580 -22.82 -9.96 50.69
CA ILE A 580 -23.83 -10.88 51.21
C ILE A 580 -23.85 -10.55 52.69
N TYR A 581 -24.78 -9.66 53.09
CA TYR A 581 -25.23 -9.64 54.46
C TYR A 581 -25.76 -11.05 54.67
N GLU A 582 -24.92 -11.92 55.27
CA GLU A 582 -25.43 -13.02 56.05
C GLU A 582 -26.36 -12.34 57.08
N GLU A 583 -27.64 -12.23 56.73
CA GLU A 583 -28.67 -12.16 57.76
C GLU A 583 -28.43 -13.41 58.61
N ASP A 584 -27.81 -13.20 59.78
CA ASP A 584 -27.80 -14.17 60.87
C ASP A 584 -29.22 -14.73 60.95
N PRO A 585 -29.45 -16.01 60.61
CA PRO A 585 -30.77 -16.58 60.65
C PRO A 585 -31.13 -16.72 62.12
N GLY A 586 -31.69 -15.65 62.68
CA GLY A 586 -32.41 -15.70 63.93
C GLY A 586 -33.35 -16.90 63.87
N PRO A 587 -33.38 -17.75 64.91
CA PRO A 587 -33.98 -19.08 64.83
C PRO A 587 -35.49 -18.94 64.59
N GLY A 588 -35.93 -19.00 63.33
CA GLY A 588 -37.35 -18.97 62.99
C GLY A 588 -37.78 -18.50 61.61
N ALA A 589 -36.92 -17.95 60.74
CA ALA A 589 -37.38 -17.43 59.45
C ALA A 589 -37.22 -18.45 58.30
N SER A 590 -38.36 -18.85 57.73
CA SER A 590 -38.47 -19.73 56.57
C SER A 590 -38.00 -19.06 55.29
N ILE A 591 -37.00 -19.65 54.62
CA ILE A 591 -36.54 -19.28 53.28
C ILE A 591 -37.71 -19.45 52.28
N ARG A 592 -38.16 -18.33 51.68
CA ARG A 592 -38.91 -18.36 50.41
C ARG A 592 -37.93 -18.10 49.28
N THR A 593 -37.63 -19.15 48.53
CA THR A 593 -36.96 -19.05 47.24
C THR A 593 -37.90 -18.33 46.26
N LEU A 594 -37.48 -17.17 45.74
CA LEU A 594 -38.10 -16.58 44.56
C LEU A 594 -37.38 -17.14 43.33
N ARG A 595 -38.19 -17.58 42.35
CA ARG A 595 -37.79 -17.98 41.01
C ARG A 595 -37.60 -16.77 40.12
#